data_AF-A0AAU3NNN0-F1
#
_entry.id   AF-A0AAU3NNN0-F1
#
_cell.length_a   1.000
_cell.length_b   1.000
_cell.length_c   1.000
_cell.angle_alpha   90.00
_cell.angle_beta   90.00
_cell.angle_gamma   90.00
#
_symmetry.space_group_name_H-M   'P 1'
#
loop_
_entity.id
_entity.type
_entity.pdbx_description
1 polymer ?
#
loop_
_entity_poly.entity_id
_entity_poly.type
_entity_poly.pdbx_seq_one_letter_code
_entity_poly.pdbx_strand_id
1 'polypeptide(L)'
;MLLPQNIVAVVTDNDGNDARDVQQRYSRYTAQPNISVHVGEDATYKTLEPQLFKVNGLTDLNAVLGQSHRTDTALLDYMSKHKTDCALAIFESDQTVTMPSYITEAIDAVS
;
A
#
# COMPACT_ATOMS: atom_id res chain seq x y z
N MET A 1 -8.57 -1.79 -27.58
CA MET A 1 -7.43 -2.74 -27.61
C MET A 1 -6.25 -2.02 -26.99
N LEU A 2 -5.75 -2.48 -25.84
CA LEU A 2 -4.50 -1.94 -25.28
C LEU A 2 -3.35 -2.43 -26.19
N LEU A 3 -2.41 -1.54 -26.52
CA LEU A 3 -1.26 -1.93 -27.32
C LEU A 3 -0.41 -2.91 -26.49
N PRO A 4 0.07 -4.05 -27.04
CA PRO A 4 0.85 -5.06 -26.31
C PRO A 4 2.13 -4.53 -25.64
N GLN A 5 2.57 -3.34 -26.04
CA GLN A 5 3.73 -2.62 -25.52
C GLN A 5 3.45 -1.90 -24.18
N ASN A 6 2.17 -1.71 -23.81
CA ASN A 6 1.80 -0.97 -22.62
C ASN A 6 1.58 -1.94 -21.46
N ILE A 7 2.51 -2.01 -20.52
CA ILE A 7 2.31 -2.76 -19.28
C ILE A 7 1.50 -1.92 -18.30
N VAL A 8 0.53 -2.54 -17.63
CA VAL A 8 -0.34 -1.91 -16.64
C VAL A 8 -0.28 -2.72 -15.35
N ALA A 9 0.06 -2.06 -14.25
CA ALA A 9 -0.09 -2.60 -12.90
C ALA A 9 -1.22 -1.88 -12.18
N VAL A 10 -2.22 -2.64 -11.73
CA VAL A 10 -3.24 -2.16 -10.80
C VAL A 10 -2.72 -2.35 -9.39
N VAL A 11 -2.76 -1.31 -8.58
CA VAL A 11 -2.29 -1.31 -7.19
C VAL A 11 -3.44 -0.91 -6.29
N THR A 12 -3.78 -1.73 -5.30
CA THR A 12 -4.85 -1.45 -4.35
C THR A 12 -4.56 -2.11 -3.01
N ASP A 13 -5.02 -1.52 -1.91
CA ASP A 13 -5.13 -2.24 -0.65
C ASP A 13 -6.34 -3.21 -0.70
N ASN A 14 -6.55 -3.97 0.37
CA ASN A 14 -7.56 -5.03 0.40
C ASN A 14 -8.89 -4.59 1.03
N ASP A 15 -8.95 -3.42 1.66
CA ASP A 15 -10.10 -2.92 2.44
C ASP A 15 -10.64 -3.94 3.46
N GLY A 16 -9.78 -4.82 3.97
CA GLY A 16 -10.13 -5.91 4.87
C GLY A 16 -10.83 -7.10 4.21
N ASN A 17 -10.82 -7.20 2.88
CA ASN A 17 -11.27 -8.37 2.15
C ASN A 17 -10.12 -9.36 1.92
N ASP A 18 -10.45 -10.61 1.59
CA ASP A 18 -9.44 -11.55 1.10
C ASP A 18 -8.83 -11.03 -0.21
N ALA A 19 -7.51 -11.09 -0.33
CA ALA A 19 -6.79 -10.56 -1.49
C ALA A 19 -7.23 -11.22 -2.80
N ARG A 20 -7.61 -12.51 -2.76
CA ARG A 20 -8.11 -13.23 -3.94
C ARG A 20 -9.46 -12.71 -4.39
N ASP A 21 -10.34 -12.35 -3.45
CA ASP A 21 -11.65 -11.77 -3.78
C ASP A 21 -11.49 -10.40 -4.44
N VAL A 22 -10.52 -9.60 -3.98
CA VAL A 22 -10.19 -8.31 -4.60
C VAL A 22 -9.62 -8.52 -6.00
N GLN A 23 -8.65 -9.42 -6.18
CA GLN A 23 -8.08 -9.74 -7.48
C GLN A 23 -9.14 -10.25 -8.47
N GLN A 24 -10.11 -11.05 -8.00
CA GLN A 24 -11.19 -11.60 -8.83
C GLN A 24 -12.08 -10.50 -9.45
N ARG A 25 -12.24 -9.34 -8.79
CA ARG A 25 -12.97 -8.18 -9.34
C ARG A 25 -12.33 -7.65 -10.62
N TYR A 26 -11.04 -7.87 -10.80
CA TYR A 26 -10.28 -7.46 -11.98
C TYR A 26 -10.10 -8.58 -13.01
N SER A 27 -10.73 -9.75 -12.82
CA SER A 27 -10.61 -10.92 -13.71
C SER A 27 -10.88 -10.62 -15.19
N ARG A 28 -11.78 -9.67 -15.48
CA ARG A 28 -12.06 -9.21 -16.85
C ARG A 28 -10.84 -8.56 -17.53
N TYR A 29 -9.95 -7.95 -16.75
CA TYR A 29 -8.77 -7.24 -17.22
C TYR A 29 -7.54 -8.14 -17.23
N THR A 30 -7.38 -9.00 -16.21
CA THR A 30 -6.23 -9.93 -16.11
C THR A 30 -6.25 -11.05 -17.15
N ALA A 31 -7.32 -11.17 -17.94
CA ALA A 31 -7.31 -11.97 -19.18
C ALA A 31 -6.29 -11.44 -20.22
N GLN A 32 -5.85 -10.19 -20.10
CA GLN A 32 -4.80 -9.61 -20.93
C GLN A 32 -3.44 -9.78 -20.25
N PRO A 33 -2.41 -10.32 -20.94
CA PRO A 33 -1.12 -10.64 -20.33
C PRO A 33 -0.31 -9.41 -19.91
N ASN A 34 -0.66 -8.22 -20.40
CA ASN A 34 -0.01 -6.95 -20.08
C ASN A 34 -0.64 -6.24 -18.86
N ILE A 35 -1.62 -6.85 -18.18
CA ILE A 35 -2.27 -6.29 -17.00
C ILE A 35 -2.01 -7.20 -15.79
N SER A 36 -1.39 -6.64 -14.75
CA SER A 36 -1.19 -7.28 -13.45
C SER A 36 -1.99 -6.55 -12.35
N VAL A 37 -2.33 -7.26 -11.28
CA VAL A 37 -3.10 -6.73 -10.15
C VAL A 37 -2.37 -7.11 -8.87
N HIS A 38 -1.97 -6.10 -8.12
CA HIS A 38 -1.18 -6.22 -6.90
C HIS A 38 -2.01 -5.71 -5.73
N VAL A 39 -2.23 -6.58 -4.74
CA VAL A 39 -3.15 -6.33 -3.63
C VAL A 39 -2.45 -6.66 -2.32
N GLY A 40 -2.66 -5.83 -1.29
CA GLY A 40 -2.20 -6.16 0.07
C GLY A 40 -2.77 -7.50 0.55
N GLU A 41 -1.91 -8.45 0.94
CA GLU A 41 -2.34 -9.83 1.21
C GLU A 41 -3.05 -10.02 2.57
N ASP A 42 -2.63 -9.26 3.58
CA ASP A 42 -3.08 -9.46 4.96
C ASP A 42 -4.34 -8.64 5.25
N ALA A 43 -5.50 -9.32 5.26
CA ALA A 43 -6.81 -8.71 5.51
C ALA A 43 -6.96 -8.10 6.92
N THR A 44 -6.06 -8.40 7.86
CA THR A 44 -6.06 -7.73 9.18
C THR A 44 -5.56 -6.30 9.09
N TYR A 45 -4.72 -5.98 8.11
CA TYR A 45 -4.23 -4.63 7.79
C TYR A 45 -4.98 -4.09 6.58
N LYS A 46 -6.13 -3.48 6.84
CA LYS A 46 -7.17 -3.21 5.84
C LYS A 46 -6.78 -2.19 4.77
N THR A 47 -6.07 -1.15 5.17
CA THR A 47 -5.74 -0.01 4.30
C THR A 47 -4.23 0.19 4.23
N LEU A 48 -3.76 1.09 3.36
CA LEU A 48 -2.33 1.38 3.22
C LEU A 48 -1.64 1.77 4.55
N GLU A 49 -2.28 2.55 5.43
CA GLU A 49 -1.67 3.03 6.68
C GLU A 49 -1.25 1.90 7.63
N PRO A 50 -2.15 0.96 8.02
CA PRO A 50 -1.76 -0.20 8.81
C PRO A 50 -0.77 -1.11 8.06
N GLN A 51 -0.83 -1.19 6.73
CA GLN A 51 0.13 -1.98 5.95
C GLN A 51 1.55 -1.37 5.97
N LEU A 52 1.67 -0.04 5.92
CA LEU A 52 2.92 0.68 6.14
C LEU A 52 3.44 0.47 7.57
N PHE A 53 2.55 0.50 8.56
CA PHE A 53 2.91 0.21 9.95
C PHE A 53 3.46 -1.20 10.11
N LYS A 54 2.88 -2.21 9.46
CA LYS A 54 3.34 -3.59 9.52
C LYS A 54 4.81 -3.75 9.11
N VAL A 55 5.27 -2.98 8.12
CA VAL A 55 6.62 -3.13 7.56
C VAL A 55 7.65 -2.15 8.12
N ASN A 56 7.24 -1.04 8.74
CA ASN A 56 8.13 -0.04 9.33
C ASN A 56 8.11 0.00 10.87
N GLY A 57 6.95 -0.26 11.47
CA GLY A 57 6.76 -0.19 12.93
C GLY A 57 6.64 1.24 13.49
N LEU A 58 6.47 1.31 14.82
CA LEU A 58 6.14 2.53 15.55
C LEU A 58 7.24 3.59 15.51
N THR A 59 8.50 3.20 15.72
CA THR A 59 9.63 4.14 15.83
C THR A 59 9.87 4.87 14.52
N ASP A 60 9.96 4.13 13.41
CA ASP A 60 10.31 4.68 12.11
C ASP A 60 9.17 5.55 11.57
N LEU A 61 7.92 5.10 11.72
CA LEU A 61 6.78 5.92 11.32
C LEU A 61 6.59 7.16 12.19
N ASN A 62 6.87 7.11 13.49
CA ASN A 62 6.88 8.33 14.30
C ASN A 62 7.92 9.33 13.77
N ALA A 63 9.13 8.87 13.43
CA ALA A 63 10.17 9.72 12.89
C ALA A 63 9.77 10.35 11.55
N VAL A 64 9.22 9.55 10.63
CA VAL A 64 8.73 9.99 9.31
C VAL A 64 7.59 11.00 9.44
N LEU A 65 6.64 10.75 10.34
CA LEU A 65 5.43 11.56 10.50
C LEU A 65 5.63 12.75 11.44
N GLY A 66 6.82 12.92 12.02
CA GLY A 66 7.10 13.95 13.03
C GLY A 66 6.27 13.79 14.31
N GLN A 67 5.90 12.56 14.65
CA GLN A 67 5.06 12.23 15.81
C GLN A 67 5.86 11.56 16.93
N SER A 68 5.22 11.39 18.09
CA SER A 68 5.83 10.76 19.28
C SER A 68 4.85 9.86 20.02
N HIS A 69 4.04 9.09 19.28
CA HIS A 69 3.10 8.14 19.86
C HIS A 69 3.83 7.02 20.60
N ARG A 70 3.30 6.63 21.77
CA ARG A 70 3.93 5.61 22.64
C ARG A 70 3.41 4.19 22.42
N THR A 71 2.35 4.04 21.63
CA THR A 71 1.71 2.74 21.37
C THR A 71 1.29 2.64 19.92
N ASP A 72 1.30 1.41 19.40
CA ASP A 72 0.88 1.07 18.04
C ASP A 72 -0.54 1.55 17.76
N THR A 73 -1.46 1.31 18.70
CA THR A 73 -2.87 1.72 18.58
C THR A 73 -3.01 3.24 18.45
N ALA A 74 -2.22 4.02 19.19
CA ALA A 74 -2.30 5.48 19.13
C ALA A 74 -1.79 6.03 17.78
N LEU A 75 -0.70 5.45 17.26
CA LEU A 75 -0.19 5.84 15.95
C LEU A 75 -1.17 5.42 14.83
N LEU A 76 -1.67 4.19 14.86
CA LEU A 76 -2.63 3.70 13.86
C LEU A 76 -3.94 4.51 13.85
N ASP A 77 -4.45 4.89 15.03
CA ASP A 77 -5.63 5.75 15.16
C ASP A 77 -5.36 7.15 14.55
N TYR A 78 -4.19 7.74 14.82
CA TYR A 78 -3.76 9.00 14.20
C TYR A 78 -3.71 8.88 12.67
N MET A 79 -2.99 7.89 12.13
CA MET A 79 -2.85 7.70 10.68
C MET A 79 -4.21 7.52 9.99
N SER A 80 -5.15 6.83 10.63
CA SER A 80 -6.50 6.62 10.08
C SER A 80 -7.30 7.92 9.90
N LYS A 81 -7.05 8.93 10.74
CA LYS A 81 -7.74 10.23 10.75
C LYS A 81 -7.01 11.29 9.92
N HIS A 82 -5.69 11.12 9.72
CA HIS A 82 -4.80 12.09 9.10
C HIS A 82 -4.17 11.57 7.81
N LYS A 83 -4.95 10.85 6.98
CA LYS A 83 -4.44 10.13 5.79
C LYS A 83 -3.66 11.02 4.82
N THR A 84 -4.23 12.17 4.47
CA THR A 84 -3.60 13.11 3.54
C THR A 84 -2.31 13.70 4.13
N ASP A 85 -2.33 14.07 5.41
CA ASP A 85 -1.16 14.62 6.10
C ASP A 85 -0.06 13.56 6.21
N CYS A 86 -0.41 12.31 6.50
CA CYS A 86 0.54 11.20 6.56
C CYS A 86 1.16 10.92 5.19
N ALA A 87 0.36 10.89 4.13
CA ALA A 87 0.86 10.70 2.77
C ALA A 87 1.83 11.81 2.35
N LEU A 88 1.50 13.07 2.67
CA LEU A 88 2.38 14.20 2.41
C LEU A 88 3.68 14.11 3.23
N ALA A 89 3.59 13.81 4.53
CA ALA A 89 4.75 13.66 5.39
C ALA A 89 5.68 12.55 4.92
N ILE A 90 5.13 11.40 4.49
CA ILE A 90 5.92 10.31 3.89
C ILE A 90 6.59 10.76 2.60
N PHE A 91 5.87 11.47 1.73
CA PHE A 91 6.39 11.96 0.45
C PHE A 91 7.51 13.00 0.62
N GLU A 92 7.42 13.86 1.63
CA GLU A 92 8.40 14.91 1.92
C GLU A 92 9.52 14.44 2.85
N SER A 93 9.48 13.20 3.35
CA SER A 93 10.46 12.68 4.30
C SER A 93 11.78 12.35 3.64
N ASP A 94 12.89 12.76 4.27
CA ASP A 94 14.23 12.26 3.95
C ASP A 94 14.55 10.91 4.62
N GLN A 95 13.64 10.40 5.46
CA GLN A 95 13.80 9.10 6.12
C GLN A 95 13.48 7.96 5.16
N THR A 96 14.14 6.82 5.33
CA THR A 96 13.81 5.62 4.55
C THR A 96 12.48 5.04 5.04
N VAL A 97 11.52 4.90 4.13
CA VAL A 97 10.23 4.22 4.37
C VAL A 97 10.18 2.96 3.54
N THR A 98 10.02 1.82 4.21
CA THR A 98 9.79 0.53 3.55
C THR A 98 8.36 0.50 3.01
N MET A 99 8.21 0.29 1.71
CA MET A 99 6.90 0.11 1.09
C MET A 99 6.43 -1.35 1.22
N PRO A 100 5.13 -1.62 1.41
CA PRO A 100 4.58 -2.97 1.33
C PRO A 100 4.92 -3.65 0.00
N SER A 101 5.12 -4.98 0.02
CA SER A 101 5.65 -5.72 -1.13
C SER A 101 4.80 -5.61 -2.40
N TYR A 102 3.47 -5.58 -2.27
CA TYR A 102 2.57 -5.44 -3.42
C TYR A 102 2.77 -4.12 -4.19
N ILE A 103 3.31 -3.07 -3.54
CA ILE A 103 3.67 -1.82 -4.21
C ILE A 103 4.98 -1.97 -4.96
N THR A 104 5.99 -2.61 -4.36
CA THR A 104 7.28 -2.85 -5.02
C THR A 104 7.13 -3.82 -6.20
N GLU A 105 6.35 -4.89 -6.04
CA GLU A 105 6.01 -5.85 -7.09
C GLU A 105 5.28 -5.17 -8.27
N ALA A 106 4.43 -4.18 -7.98
CA ALA A 106 3.77 -3.40 -9.02
C ALA A 106 4.72 -2.50 -9.81
N ILE A 107 5.70 -1.89 -9.14
CA ILE A 107 6.75 -1.10 -9.79
C ILE A 107 7.61 -2.01 -10.66
N ASP A 108 8.04 -3.17 -10.14
CA ASP A 108 8.82 -4.16 -10.87
C ASP A 108 8.08 -4.68 -12.10
N ALA A 109 6.75 -4.82 -12.02
CA ALA A 109 5.94 -5.26 -13.15
C ALA A 109 5.91 -4.26 -14.31
N VAL A 110 6.15 -2.96 -14.08
CA VAL A 110 6.06 -1.90 -15.12
C VAL A 110 7.41 -1.25 -15.47
N SER A 111 8.49 -1.67 -14.82
CA SER A 111 9.85 -1.16 -15.04
C SER A 111 10.54 -1.89 -16.19
#